data_AF-A0A1J8NJB7-F1
#
_entry.id   AF-A0A1J8NJB7-F1
#
_cell.length_a   1.000
_cell.length_b   1.000
_cell.length_c   1.000
_cell.angle_alpha   90.00
_cell.angle_beta   90.00
_cell.angle_gamma   90.00
#
_symmetry.space_group_name_H-M   'P 1'
#
loop_
_entity.id
_entity.type
_entity.pdbx_description
1 polymer ?
#
loop_
_entity_poly.entity_id
_entity_poly.type
_entity_poly.pdbx_seq_one_letter_code
_entity_poly.pdbx_strand_id
1 'polypeptide(L)'
;MFFLKPKFNIKDLTKNSPELSEVFHHKNQGIPKKDLLALLKRVQEKNIVLLIRPVEVLTRALHEQGRFPTKNFNIKGKSSSWGAWAGFIPIDQAYSKLNSSNPEKIKKANKEVQACIINKFAQAIHLTISEKRFQELQNKKFIFLQGQEDEYLRINCPRPPFTSNKSELCYAKKINATEYALYTAEKKSFQVLADMHLNRPLIADYDLLAIFRTWKDFSQDNIRPNPDVTLRERHRRLSPIEQRRSMENEKNFYGREIPNLGNIAPETIKILSELNQALNKGDYLECIHHNDDAGSPASDPTANYPITALLPKLKGLPEIVLIDSAKEFVDFIEAIKQHEFRVEANPLWEQAVQLAAKEDFYQKIIRLEHLKNNPEILKNSLRDIFTAIGITDSTLIKEITYVVLLTMKHNIHIQFKDFFKSIKSCLLINSVLVSQWCNVLDKLLSKGLLTDDVFFQIQWLVTQLKEDIPGFSELSATIINFENFESLQQCQTKERLNELLSLAETCIHDNKLDKIKFKAGINEGLLKLSLETTEELTASMLFKL
;
A
#
# COMPACT_ATOMS: atom_id res chain seq x y z
N MET A 1 -7.26 -26.32 1.91
CA MET A 1 -6.06 -26.01 1.13
C MET A 1 -5.04 -25.35 2.05
N PHE A 2 -3.84 -25.93 2.20
CA PHE A 2 -2.84 -25.54 3.17
C PHE A 2 -2.42 -24.07 3.03
N PHE A 3 -2.80 -23.21 3.97
CA PHE A 3 -2.09 -21.95 4.17
C PHE A 3 -0.76 -22.29 4.84
N LEU A 4 0.25 -22.56 4.00
CA LEU A 4 1.63 -22.37 4.40
C LEU A 4 1.74 -20.93 4.87
N LYS A 5 1.82 -20.72 6.19
CA LYS A 5 2.48 -19.50 6.70
C LYS A 5 3.83 -19.45 5.98
N PRO A 6 4.17 -18.38 5.25
CA PRO A 6 5.57 -18.15 4.98
C PRO A 6 6.20 -18.04 6.36
N LYS A 7 7.02 -19.03 6.74
CA LYS A 7 7.97 -18.86 7.84
C LYS A 7 8.97 -17.85 7.30
N PHE A 8 8.66 -16.57 7.46
CA PHE A 8 9.60 -15.50 7.19
C PHE A 8 10.82 -15.73 8.07
N ASN A 9 11.95 -15.96 7.44
CA ASN A 9 13.23 -15.99 8.11
C ASN A 9 13.87 -14.64 7.79
N ILE A 10 14.15 -13.82 8.82
CA ILE A 10 15.00 -12.62 8.70
C ILE A 10 16.30 -12.95 7.92
N LYS A 11 16.72 -14.23 7.98
CA LYS A 11 17.78 -14.80 7.15
C LYS A 11 17.62 -14.59 5.65
N ASP A 12 16.43 -14.46 5.06
CA ASP A 12 16.29 -14.29 3.59
C ASP A 12 16.51 -12.84 3.17
N LEU A 13 16.09 -11.85 3.99
CA LEU A 13 16.53 -10.47 3.80
C LEU A 13 18.04 -10.35 4.01
N THR A 14 18.66 -11.08 4.94
CA THR A 14 20.10 -10.95 5.24
C THR A 14 21.03 -11.88 4.45
N LYS A 15 20.57 -13.03 3.92
CA LYS A 15 21.38 -13.97 3.10
C LYS A 15 21.40 -13.58 1.63
N ASN A 16 20.33 -12.92 1.17
CA ASN A 16 20.19 -12.41 -0.19
C ASN A 16 20.13 -10.87 -0.22
N SER A 17 20.54 -10.19 0.87
CA SER A 17 20.82 -8.76 0.79
C SER A 17 21.86 -8.58 -0.31
N PRO A 18 21.54 -7.86 -1.39
CA PRO A 18 22.55 -7.49 -2.36
C PRO A 18 23.71 -6.86 -1.58
N GLU A 19 24.96 -7.20 -1.91
CA GLU A 19 26.06 -6.39 -1.42
C GLU A 19 25.73 -4.91 -1.71
N LEU A 20 26.16 -3.97 -0.85
CA LEU A 20 25.97 -2.53 -1.12
C LEU A 20 26.39 -2.16 -2.55
N SER A 21 27.39 -2.87 -3.09
CA SER A 21 27.81 -2.80 -4.49
C SER A 21 26.67 -3.09 -5.47
N GLU A 22 25.86 -4.13 -5.28
CA GLU A 22 24.74 -4.50 -6.15
C GLU A 22 23.62 -3.45 -6.13
N VAL A 23 23.34 -2.83 -4.97
CA VAL A 23 22.39 -1.71 -4.91
C VAL A 23 22.86 -0.52 -5.77
N PHE A 24 24.14 -0.15 -5.63
CA PHE A 24 24.71 0.96 -6.40
C PHE A 24 24.82 0.66 -7.91
N HIS A 25 24.86 -0.60 -8.31
CA HIS A 25 24.97 -1.00 -9.72
C HIS A 25 23.67 -1.55 -10.31
N HIS A 26 22.56 -1.48 -9.57
CA HIS A 26 21.28 -1.99 -10.06
C HIS A 26 20.83 -1.25 -11.32
N LYS A 27 20.40 -2.02 -12.32
CA LYS A 27 20.08 -1.55 -13.68
C LYS A 27 18.94 -0.53 -13.75
N ASN A 28 18.14 -0.40 -12.68
CA ASN A 28 16.99 0.48 -12.58
C ASN A 28 17.05 1.47 -11.41
N GLN A 29 18.24 1.72 -10.82
CA GLN A 29 18.42 2.65 -9.70
C GLN A 29 19.39 3.79 -10.09
N GLY A 30 18.89 5.00 -10.34
CA GLY A 30 19.69 6.12 -10.88
C GLY A 30 20.29 7.12 -9.88
N ILE A 31 20.07 6.96 -8.58
CA ILE A 31 20.58 7.81 -7.50
C ILE A 31 22.08 7.52 -7.31
N PRO A 32 22.94 8.56 -7.31
CA PRO A 32 24.36 8.39 -7.03
C PRO A 32 24.65 7.83 -5.64
N LYS A 33 25.72 7.04 -5.52
CA LYS A 33 26.18 6.49 -4.23
C LYS A 33 26.36 7.57 -3.15
N LYS A 34 26.95 8.71 -3.51
CA LYS A 34 27.17 9.84 -2.59
C LYS A 34 25.85 10.33 -2.00
N ASP A 35 24.83 10.45 -2.84
CA ASP A 35 23.52 10.97 -2.45
C ASP A 35 22.76 9.95 -1.58
N LEU A 36 22.79 8.66 -1.94
CA LEU A 36 22.23 7.59 -1.09
C LEU A 36 22.85 7.56 0.30
N LEU A 37 24.17 7.70 0.41
CA LEU A 37 24.86 7.72 1.71
C LEU A 37 24.54 8.98 2.52
N ALA A 38 24.40 10.14 1.87
CA ALA A 38 23.99 11.37 2.54
C ALA A 38 22.56 11.29 3.10
N LEU A 39 21.63 10.74 2.30
CA LEU A 39 20.25 10.49 2.72
C LEU A 39 20.21 9.44 3.84
N LEU A 40 20.96 8.34 3.72
CA LEU A 40 21.02 7.30 4.74
C LEU A 40 21.46 7.85 6.10
N LYS A 41 22.48 8.72 6.11
CA LYS A 41 22.93 9.37 7.34
C LYS A 41 21.78 10.15 8.00
N ARG A 42 21.01 10.92 7.21
CA ARG A 42 19.87 11.69 7.73
C ARG A 42 18.72 10.79 8.19
N VAL A 43 18.47 9.69 7.49
CA VAL A 43 17.49 8.64 7.84
C VAL A 43 17.83 8.03 9.21
N GLN A 44 19.11 7.74 9.46
CA GLN A 44 19.60 7.23 10.74
C GLN A 44 19.47 8.29 11.87
N GLU A 45 19.85 9.55 11.59
CA GLU A 45 19.73 10.65 12.56
C GLU A 45 18.27 10.90 12.98
N LYS A 46 17.32 10.74 12.05
CA LYS A 46 15.90 11.03 12.27
C LYS A 46 15.07 9.81 12.67
N ASN A 47 15.69 8.63 12.71
CA ASN A 47 15.02 7.35 12.97
C ASN A 47 13.75 7.14 12.10
N ILE A 48 13.89 7.39 10.80
CA ILE A 48 12.81 7.20 9.81
C ILE A 48 13.20 6.08 8.84
N VAL A 49 12.22 5.49 8.16
CA VAL A 49 12.46 4.68 6.96
C VAL A 49 12.09 5.53 5.75
N LEU A 50 13.00 5.67 4.78
CA LEU A 50 12.79 6.44 3.56
C LEU A 50 12.72 5.49 2.37
N LEU A 51 11.62 5.55 1.61
CA LEU A 51 11.44 4.79 0.39
C LEU A 51 11.46 5.74 -0.81
N ILE A 52 12.32 5.44 -1.78
CA ILE A 52 12.49 6.25 -3.00
C ILE A 52 12.14 5.40 -4.21
N ARG A 53 11.36 5.98 -5.13
CA ARG A 53 11.01 5.36 -6.42
C ARG A 53 12.25 5.25 -7.33
N PRO A 54 12.21 4.39 -8.36
CA PRO A 54 13.35 4.24 -9.25
C PRO A 54 13.65 5.53 -10.01
N VAL A 55 14.88 5.99 -9.89
CA VAL A 55 15.42 7.07 -10.71
C VAL A 55 16.06 6.46 -11.95
N GLU A 56 15.91 7.13 -13.09
CA GLU A 56 16.40 6.64 -14.36
C GLU A 56 17.94 6.54 -14.39
N VAL A 57 18.51 5.36 -14.66
CA VAL A 57 19.98 5.14 -14.52
C VAL A 57 20.84 6.08 -15.39
N LEU A 58 20.31 6.55 -16.51
CA LEU A 58 21.01 7.50 -17.39
C LEU A 58 21.14 8.90 -16.79
N THR A 59 20.32 9.27 -15.80
CA THR A 59 20.45 10.55 -15.10
C THR A 59 21.47 10.50 -13.98
N ARG A 60 21.94 9.31 -13.56
CA ARG A 60 22.95 9.17 -12.49
C ARG A 60 24.18 10.03 -12.74
N ALA A 61 24.77 9.92 -13.93
CA ALA A 61 25.95 10.70 -14.32
C ALA A 61 25.67 12.22 -14.41
N LEU A 62 24.41 12.62 -14.59
CA LEU A 62 23.98 14.03 -14.55
C LEU A 62 23.83 14.51 -13.10
N HIS A 63 23.25 13.69 -12.21
CA HIS A 63 23.19 13.99 -10.78
C HIS A 63 24.58 14.06 -10.13
N GLU A 64 25.51 13.18 -10.53
CA GLU A 64 26.90 13.17 -10.05
C GLU A 64 27.67 14.44 -10.39
N GLN A 65 27.31 15.12 -11.50
CA GLN A 65 27.91 16.40 -11.85
C GLN A 65 27.49 17.53 -10.89
N GLY A 66 26.43 17.34 -10.09
CA GLY A 66 26.02 18.29 -9.06
C GLY A 66 25.67 19.69 -9.57
N ARG A 67 25.31 19.81 -10.85
CA ARG A 67 25.17 21.11 -11.53
C ARG A 67 23.83 21.29 -12.26
N PHE A 68 23.05 20.22 -12.40
CA PHE A 68 21.79 20.22 -13.13
C PHE A 68 20.62 20.30 -12.14
N PRO A 69 19.71 21.27 -12.30
CA PRO A 69 18.48 21.34 -11.52
C PRO A 69 17.56 20.18 -11.88
N THR A 70 16.73 19.74 -10.94
CA THR A 70 15.72 18.71 -11.20
C THR A 70 14.35 19.34 -11.38
N LYS A 71 13.46 18.67 -12.13
CA LYS A 71 12.09 19.14 -12.30
C LYS A 71 11.37 19.22 -10.94
N ASN A 72 10.57 20.26 -10.76
CA ASN A 72 9.70 20.42 -9.60
C ASN A 72 8.27 19.95 -9.90
N PHE A 73 7.38 20.06 -8.91
CA PHE A 73 5.99 19.64 -9.01
C PHE A 73 5.24 20.19 -10.23
N ASN A 74 5.54 21.40 -10.69
CA ASN A 74 4.79 22.05 -11.77
C ASN A 74 5.21 21.58 -13.17
N ILE A 75 6.36 20.93 -13.29
CA ILE A 75 6.89 20.45 -14.56
C ILE A 75 6.42 19.01 -14.79
N LYS A 76 5.35 18.84 -15.58
CA LYS A 76 4.76 17.51 -15.87
C LYS A 76 5.40 16.78 -17.05
N GLY A 77 6.26 17.47 -17.82
CA GLY A 77 7.03 16.91 -18.93
C GLY A 77 7.86 15.69 -18.50
N LYS A 78 7.97 14.71 -19.39
CA LYS A 78 8.71 13.47 -19.14
C LYS A 78 10.16 13.60 -19.63
N SER A 79 11.08 13.08 -18.83
CA SER A 79 12.47 12.89 -19.25
C SER A 79 12.57 11.91 -20.41
N SER A 80 13.66 12.00 -21.15
CA SER A 80 13.99 11.03 -22.18
C SER A 80 14.83 9.87 -21.65
N SER A 81 14.52 8.69 -22.16
CA SER A 81 15.22 7.43 -21.89
C SER A 81 16.11 6.97 -23.05
N TRP A 82 16.30 7.79 -24.09
CA TRP A 82 16.97 7.37 -25.33
C TRP A 82 17.61 8.55 -26.08
N GLY A 83 18.48 8.23 -27.05
CA GLY A 83 19.14 9.21 -27.93
C GLY A 83 20.15 10.13 -27.23
N ALA A 84 20.60 11.15 -27.98
CA ALA A 84 21.61 12.11 -27.50
C ALA A 84 21.11 13.01 -26.36
N TRP A 85 19.80 13.17 -26.25
CA TRP A 85 19.10 13.97 -25.25
C TRP A 85 18.64 13.15 -24.02
N ALA A 86 19.07 11.89 -23.91
CA ALA A 86 18.71 11.02 -22.80
C ALA A 86 19.06 11.65 -21.44
N GLY A 87 18.12 11.59 -20.50
CA GLY A 87 18.21 12.17 -19.16
C GLY A 87 17.65 13.58 -19.01
N PHE A 88 17.45 14.32 -20.11
CA PHE A 88 16.84 15.66 -20.11
C PHE A 88 15.35 15.61 -20.46
N ILE A 89 14.66 16.74 -20.31
CA ILE A 89 13.23 16.88 -20.62
C ILE A 89 13.06 17.64 -21.96
N PRO A 90 12.84 16.94 -23.08
CA PRO A 90 12.72 17.59 -24.39
C PRO A 90 11.44 18.42 -24.50
N ILE A 91 11.48 19.51 -25.29
CA ILE A 91 10.27 20.30 -25.56
C ILE A 91 9.24 19.49 -26.33
N ASP A 92 9.69 18.73 -27.34
CA ASP A 92 8.86 17.74 -28.01
C ASP A 92 8.95 16.39 -27.30
N GLN A 93 7.84 16.02 -26.67
CA GLN A 93 7.69 14.80 -25.89
C GLN A 93 7.69 13.53 -26.75
N ALA A 94 7.68 13.62 -28.08
CA ALA A 94 8.01 12.50 -28.96
C ALA A 94 9.45 11.99 -28.74
N TYR A 95 10.35 12.85 -28.26
CA TYR A 95 11.72 12.49 -27.88
C TYR A 95 11.86 12.01 -26.43
N SER A 96 10.78 12.04 -25.63
CA SER A 96 10.81 11.57 -24.24
C SER A 96 10.69 10.04 -24.14
N LYS A 97 10.58 9.51 -22.91
CA LYS A 97 10.20 8.11 -22.67
C LYS A 97 8.80 7.75 -23.20
N LEU A 98 7.99 8.75 -23.56
CA LEU A 98 6.67 8.55 -24.19
C LEU A 98 6.74 8.22 -25.69
N ASN A 99 7.92 8.11 -26.30
CA ASN A 99 8.06 7.91 -27.75
C ASN A 99 7.28 6.70 -28.33
N SER A 100 7.03 5.67 -27.50
CA SER A 100 6.27 4.46 -27.87
C SER A 100 4.82 4.49 -27.36
N SER A 101 4.40 5.58 -26.73
CA SER A 101 3.02 5.80 -26.29
C SER A 101 2.12 6.22 -27.45
N ASN A 102 0.80 6.19 -27.23
CA ASN A 102 -0.15 6.68 -28.23
C ASN A 102 0.06 8.20 -28.53
N PRO A 103 -0.25 8.65 -29.76
CA PRO A 103 -0.05 10.05 -30.16
C PRO A 103 -0.80 11.06 -29.28
N GLU A 104 -1.99 10.72 -28.78
CA GLU A 104 -2.77 11.62 -27.92
C GLU A 104 -2.10 11.89 -26.57
N LYS A 105 -1.42 10.89 -25.98
CA LYS A 105 -0.62 11.07 -24.76
C LYS A 105 0.58 11.98 -25.00
N ILE A 106 1.25 11.84 -26.14
CA ILE A 106 2.35 12.74 -26.55
C ILE A 106 1.81 14.16 -26.76
N LYS A 107 0.69 14.33 -27.45
CA LYS A 107 0.03 15.62 -27.68
C LYS A 107 -0.37 16.30 -26.37
N LYS A 108 -0.92 15.54 -25.41
CA LYS A 108 -1.23 16.04 -24.06
C LYS A 108 0.05 16.50 -23.34
N ALA A 109 1.09 15.67 -23.32
CA ALA A 109 2.36 16.03 -22.69
C ALA A 109 3.01 17.28 -23.34
N ASN A 110 2.92 17.42 -24.66
CA ASN A 110 3.37 18.61 -25.37
C ASN A 110 2.60 19.87 -24.93
N LYS A 111 1.28 19.77 -24.76
CA LYS A 111 0.48 20.89 -24.21
C LYS A 111 0.90 21.24 -22.78
N GLU A 112 1.17 20.25 -21.93
CA GLU A 112 1.65 20.45 -20.56
C GLU A 112 3.02 21.16 -20.54
N VAL A 113 3.93 20.79 -21.44
CA VAL A 113 5.24 21.47 -21.61
C VAL A 113 5.06 22.92 -22.07
N GLN A 114 4.19 23.18 -23.04
CA GLN A 114 3.92 24.56 -23.48
C GLN A 114 3.30 25.40 -22.36
N ALA A 115 2.34 24.85 -21.61
CA ALA A 115 1.77 25.51 -20.45
C ALA A 115 2.84 25.79 -19.37
N CYS A 116 3.77 24.86 -19.15
CA CYS A 116 4.90 25.05 -18.23
C CYS A 116 5.76 26.26 -18.60
N ILE A 117 6.04 26.45 -19.89
CA ILE A 117 6.82 27.59 -20.40
C ILE A 117 6.02 28.90 -20.26
N ILE A 118 4.75 28.90 -20.67
CA ILE A 118 3.87 30.08 -20.60
C ILE A 118 3.72 30.55 -19.15
N ASN A 119 3.55 29.62 -18.21
CA ASN A 119 3.44 29.93 -16.78
C ASN A 119 4.78 30.20 -16.10
N LYS A 120 5.89 30.24 -16.86
CA LYS A 120 7.26 30.52 -16.36
C LYS A 120 7.73 29.57 -15.25
N PHE A 121 7.25 28.33 -15.25
CA PHE A 121 7.79 27.28 -14.37
C PHE A 121 9.11 26.71 -14.89
N ALA A 122 9.37 26.85 -16.20
CA ALA A 122 10.62 26.50 -16.87
C ALA A 122 10.73 27.32 -18.18
N GLN A 123 11.90 27.30 -18.81
CA GLN A 123 12.14 27.88 -20.13
C GLN A 123 12.67 26.84 -21.11
N ALA A 124 12.55 27.12 -22.42
CA ALA A 124 13.17 26.32 -23.46
C ALA A 124 14.59 26.84 -23.74
N ILE A 125 15.59 25.96 -23.73
CA ILE A 125 16.97 26.29 -24.12
C ILE A 125 17.52 25.29 -25.12
N HIS A 126 18.58 25.68 -25.82
CA HIS A 126 19.35 24.79 -26.68
C HIS A 126 20.12 23.77 -25.84
N LEU A 127 19.99 22.49 -26.18
CA LEU A 127 20.68 21.43 -25.46
C LEU A 127 22.15 21.38 -25.88
N THR A 128 23.03 21.57 -24.90
CA THR A 128 24.45 21.27 -24.98
C THR A 128 24.80 20.11 -24.05
N ILE A 129 25.71 19.25 -24.48
CA ILE A 129 26.24 18.14 -23.68
C ILE A 129 27.76 18.19 -23.67
N SER A 130 28.37 17.78 -22.55
CA SER A 130 29.83 17.71 -22.46
C SER A 130 30.39 16.55 -23.29
N GLU A 131 31.66 16.64 -23.68
CA GLU A 131 32.39 15.56 -24.37
C GLU A 131 32.38 14.26 -23.54
N LYS A 132 32.49 14.36 -22.21
CA LYS A 132 32.34 13.23 -21.30
C LYS A 132 30.95 12.58 -21.42
N ARG A 133 29.87 13.37 -21.50
CA ARG A 133 28.51 12.84 -21.67
C ARG A 133 28.31 12.23 -23.06
N PHE A 134 28.88 12.85 -24.09
CA PHE A 134 28.86 12.31 -25.45
C PHE A 134 29.50 10.91 -25.51
N GLN A 135 30.70 10.77 -24.94
CA GLN A 135 31.41 9.49 -24.82
C GLN A 135 30.63 8.47 -23.97
N GLU A 136 30.02 8.90 -22.86
CA GLU A 136 29.16 8.03 -22.04
C GLU A 136 28.00 7.45 -22.86
N LEU A 137 27.30 8.29 -23.64
CA LEU A 137 26.18 7.88 -24.47
C LEU A 137 26.62 6.94 -25.60
N GLN A 138 27.80 7.17 -26.21
CA GLN A 138 28.37 6.25 -27.19
C GLN A 138 28.70 4.88 -26.56
N ASN A 139 29.41 4.88 -25.43
CA ASN A 139 29.82 3.65 -24.74
C ASN A 139 28.61 2.82 -24.29
N LYS A 140 27.53 3.50 -23.86
CA LYS A 140 26.26 2.87 -23.49
C LYS A 140 25.35 2.55 -24.69
N LYS A 141 25.80 2.79 -25.92
CA LYS A 141 25.08 2.50 -27.18
C LYS A 141 23.75 3.25 -27.33
N PHE A 142 23.63 4.43 -26.72
CA PHE A 142 22.50 5.35 -26.92
C PHE A 142 22.63 6.16 -28.20
N ILE A 143 23.86 6.35 -28.67
CA ILE A 143 24.18 7.08 -29.89
C ILE A 143 25.28 6.37 -30.66
N PHE A 144 25.23 6.44 -31.99
CA PHE A 144 26.21 5.87 -32.90
C PHE A 144 26.69 6.92 -33.89
N LEU A 145 28.00 7.21 -33.89
CA LEU A 145 28.58 8.14 -34.85
C LEU A 145 28.59 7.50 -36.24
N GLN A 146 28.06 8.20 -37.23
CA GLN A 146 27.95 7.75 -38.63
C GLN A 146 28.94 8.44 -39.57
N GLY A 147 29.70 9.41 -39.06
CA GLY A 147 30.63 10.23 -39.82
C GLY A 147 30.42 11.71 -39.54
N GLN A 148 31.00 12.54 -40.40
CA GLN A 148 30.93 13.99 -40.32
C GLN A 148 30.31 14.53 -41.62
N GLU A 149 29.46 15.53 -41.48
CA GLU A 149 28.81 16.26 -42.56
C GLU A 149 29.03 17.75 -42.28
N ASP A 150 29.92 18.38 -43.06
CA ASP A 150 30.43 19.73 -42.81
C ASP A 150 31.04 19.88 -41.39
N GLU A 151 30.48 20.76 -40.58
CA GLU A 151 30.84 21.01 -39.18
C GLU A 151 30.06 20.13 -38.18
N TYR A 152 29.16 19.27 -38.66
CA TYR A 152 28.30 18.44 -37.83
C TYR A 152 28.77 16.99 -37.79
N LEU A 153 28.82 16.42 -36.60
CA LEU A 153 28.88 14.98 -36.40
C LEU A 153 27.50 14.38 -36.63
N ARG A 154 27.39 13.44 -37.55
CA ARG A 154 26.15 12.74 -37.88
C ARG A 154 25.95 11.59 -36.93
N ILE A 155 24.83 11.58 -36.21
CA ILE A 155 24.58 10.65 -35.10
C ILE A 155 23.29 9.90 -35.33
N ASN A 156 23.35 8.58 -35.20
CA ASN A 156 22.17 7.74 -35.20
C ASN A 156 21.77 7.37 -33.77
N CYS A 157 20.49 7.59 -33.42
CA CYS A 157 19.93 7.32 -32.09
C CYS A 157 18.88 6.19 -32.19
N PRO A 158 19.14 4.98 -31.69
CA PRO A 158 18.14 3.91 -31.73
C PRO A 158 16.88 4.29 -30.96
N ARG A 159 15.71 4.03 -31.57
CA ARG A 159 14.40 4.37 -30.99
C ARG A 159 13.83 3.19 -30.19
N PRO A 160 13.29 3.41 -28.99
CA PRO A 160 12.55 2.38 -28.26
C PRO A 160 11.22 1.99 -28.94
N PRO A 161 10.76 0.73 -28.82
CA PRO A 161 11.53 -0.42 -28.37
C PRO A 161 12.66 -0.74 -29.37
N PHE A 162 13.86 -1.02 -28.86
CA PHE A 162 15.08 -1.21 -29.65
C PHE A 162 15.02 -2.41 -30.62
N THR A 163 13.96 -3.22 -30.54
CA THR A 163 13.63 -4.32 -31.46
C THR A 163 13.08 -3.84 -32.80
N SER A 164 12.67 -2.57 -32.92
CA SER A 164 12.02 -2.04 -34.12
C SER A 164 12.98 -1.72 -35.28
N ASN A 165 14.30 -1.84 -35.09
CA ASN A 165 15.35 -1.33 -36.00
C ASN A 165 15.16 0.14 -36.42
N LYS A 166 14.26 0.89 -35.76
CA LYS A 166 14.03 2.30 -36.02
C LYS A 166 15.09 3.11 -35.30
N SER A 167 15.58 4.13 -35.98
CA SER A 167 16.52 5.07 -35.43
C SER A 167 16.18 6.48 -35.84
N GLU A 168 16.60 7.42 -35.02
CA GLU A 168 16.40 8.85 -35.22
C GLU A 168 17.75 9.48 -35.56
N LEU A 169 17.77 10.24 -36.64
CA LEU A 169 18.95 10.99 -37.03
C LEU A 169 19.03 12.27 -36.20
N CYS A 170 20.21 12.52 -35.63
CA CYS A 170 20.52 13.80 -35.01
C CYS A 170 21.94 14.24 -35.38
N TYR A 171 22.25 15.49 -35.07
CA TYR A 171 23.55 16.07 -35.34
C TYR A 171 24.14 16.70 -34.08
N ALA A 172 25.45 16.64 -33.94
CA ALA A 172 26.18 17.37 -32.91
C ALA A 172 27.23 18.28 -33.54
N LYS A 173 27.29 19.53 -33.10
CA LYS A 173 28.33 20.49 -33.49
C LYS A 173 29.22 20.76 -32.28
N LYS A 174 30.54 20.60 -32.41
CA LYS A 174 31.47 20.95 -31.35
C LYS A 174 31.49 22.48 -31.22
N ILE A 175 31.14 23.00 -30.04
CA ILE A 175 31.03 24.46 -29.80
C ILE A 175 32.22 25.02 -29.03
N ASN A 176 32.93 24.17 -28.30
CA ASN A 176 34.19 24.47 -27.64
C ASN A 176 34.97 23.17 -27.41
N ALA A 177 36.12 23.23 -26.75
CA ALA A 177 36.95 22.05 -26.49
C ALA A 177 36.20 20.94 -25.74
N THR A 178 35.19 21.29 -24.94
CA THR A 178 34.55 20.40 -23.95
C THR A 178 33.08 20.10 -24.20
N GLU A 179 32.42 20.73 -25.18
CA GLU A 179 30.97 20.66 -25.35
C GLU A 179 30.51 20.56 -26.81
N TYR A 180 29.35 19.92 -26.96
CA TYR A 180 28.61 19.74 -28.20
C TYR A 180 27.21 20.34 -28.08
N ALA A 181 26.80 21.15 -29.06
CA ALA A 181 25.40 21.53 -29.26
C ALA A 181 24.68 20.47 -30.11
N LEU A 182 23.45 20.13 -29.74
CA LEU A 182 22.66 19.09 -30.40
C LEU A 182 21.59 19.68 -31.31
N TYR A 183 21.32 18.98 -32.42
CA TYR A 183 20.37 19.39 -33.47
C TYR A 183 19.52 18.22 -33.95
N THR A 184 18.31 18.50 -34.41
CA THR A 184 17.40 17.52 -35.03
C THR A 184 17.88 17.12 -36.44
N ALA A 185 17.22 16.14 -37.07
CA ALA A 185 17.49 15.74 -38.45
C ALA A 185 17.40 16.90 -39.45
N GLU A 186 16.53 17.88 -39.20
CA GLU A 186 16.35 19.11 -39.99
C GLU A 186 17.37 20.20 -39.64
N LYS A 187 18.43 19.86 -38.89
CA LYS A 187 19.47 20.78 -38.39
C LYS A 187 18.92 21.97 -37.58
N LYS A 188 17.75 21.81 -36.95
CA LYS A 188 17.23 22.77 -35.96
C LYS A 188 17.83 22.48 -34.60
N SER A 189 18.09 23.51 -33.80
CA SER A 189 18.61 23.31 -32.45
C SER A 189 17.67 22.42 -31.63
N PHE A 190 18.23 21.39 -31.00
CA PHE A 190 17.46 20.52 -30.11
C PHE A 190 17.17 21.26 -28.81
N GLN A 191 15.89 21.34 -28.42
CA GLN A 191 15.46 22.13 -27.27
C GLN A 191 14.97 21.26 -26.10
N VAL A 192 15.31 21.67 -24.90
CA VAL A 192 14.91 21.04 -23.63
C VAL A 192 14.37 22.09 -22.65
N LEU A 193 13.60 21.64 -21.67
CA LEU A 193 13.23 22.46 -20.52
C LEU A 193 14.44 22.72 -19.63
N ALA A 194 14.53 23.95 -19.13
CA ALA A 194 15.56 24.42 -18.23
C ALA A 194 14.98 25.24 -17.08
N ASP A 195 15.72 25.25 -15.99
CA ASP A 195 15.42 26.10 -14.85
C ASP A 195 15.57 27.59 -15.21
N MET A 196 14.72 28.41 -14.61
CA MET A 196 14.66 29.85 -14.86
C MET A 196 15.80 30.64 -14.21
N HIS A 197 16.34 30.14 -13.09
CA HIS A 197 17.37 30.82 -12.30
C HIS A 197 18.76 30.44 -12.76
N LEU A 198 19.02 29.13 -12.90
CA LEU A 198 20.32 28.60 -13.27
C LEU A 198 20.56 28.60 -14.79
N ASN A 199 19.51 28.76 -15.59
CA ASN A 199 19.55 28.65 -17.05
C ASN A 199 20.22 27.33 -17.51
N ARG A 200 19.85 26.23 -16.85
CA ARG A 200 20.43 24.90 -17.08
C ARG A 200 19.34 23.87 -17.35
N PRO A 201 19.62 22.87 -18.22
CA PRO A 201 18.67 21.81 -18.50
C PRO A 201 18.18 21.11 -17.23
N LEU A 202 16.88 20.83 -17.20
CA LEU A 202 16.26 20.08 -16.11
C LEU A 202 16.45 18.57 -16.32
N ILE A 203 16.72 17.88 -15.22
CA ILE A 203 16.76 16.40 -15.15
C ILE A 203 15.65 15.86 -14.23
N ALA A 204 15.53 14.54 -14.14
CA ALA A 204 14.60 13.90 -13.22
C ALA A 204 14.97 14.21 -11.75
N ASP A 205 13.96 14.27 -10.90
CA ASP A 205 14.03 14.42 -9.46
C ASP A 205 13.99 13.05 -8.74
N TYR A 206 14.08 13.08 -7.42
CA TYR A 206 13.95 11.93 -6.53
C TYR A 206 12.53 11.86 -5.99
N ASP A 207 11.69 11.15 -6.73
CA ASP A 207 10.32 10.84 -6.33
C ASP A 207 10.34 9.93 -5.09
N LEU A 208 9.82 10.43 -3.97
CA LEU A 208 9.66 9.60 -2.77
C LEU A 208 8.46 8.67 -2.94
N LEU A 209 8.60 7.41 -2.57
CA LEU A 209 7.47 6.50 -2.45
C LEU A 209 6.75 6.73 -1.12
N ALA A 210 7.49 6.73 -0.01
CA ALA A 210 6.95 6.90 1.33
C ALA A 210 8.02 7.29 2.35
N ILE A 211 7.58 7.90 3.45
CA ILE A 211 8.39 8.07 4.66
C ILE A 211 7.65 7.42 5.82
N PHE A 212 8.24 6.41 6.45
CA PHE A 212 7.68 5.77 7.64
C PHE A 212 8.39 6.23 8.90
N ARG A 213 7.60 6.40 9.96
CA ARG A 213 8.04 6.87 11.27
C ARG A 213 7.57 5.91 12.34
N THR A 214 8.18 5.94 13.52
CA THR A 214 7.69 5.13 14.62
C THR A 214 6.32 5.62 15.10
N TRP A 215 5.54 4.74 15.71
CA TRP A 215 4.26 5.13 16.33
C TRP A 215 4.43 6.18 17.44
N LYS A 216 5.57 6.18 18.14
CA LYS A 216 5.89 7.13 19.21
C LYS A 216 6.05 8.56 18.69
N ASP A 217 6.55 8.70 17.46
CA ASP A 217 6.84 10.00 16.85
C ASP A 217 5.67 10.53 16.00
N PHE A 218 4.52 9.85 16.04
CA PHE A 218 3.32 10.25 15.30
C PHE A 218 2.54 11.34 16.04
N SER A 219 2.22 12.42 15.34
CA SER A 219 1.51 13.58 15.84
C SER A 219 0.56 14.15 14.79
N GLN A 220 -0.17 15.21 15.13
CA GLN A 220 -1.05 15.92 14.21
C GLN A 220 -0.29 16.48 12.99
N ASP A 221 0.98 16.86 13.15
CA ASP A 221 1.82 17.38 12.05
C ASP A 221 2.16 16.31 11.01
N ASN A 222 1.91 15.03 11.31
CA ASN A 222 2.06 13.93 10.37
C ASN A 222 0.80 13.66 9.53
N ILE A 223 -0.30 14.37 9.79
CA ILE A 223 -1.56 14.21 9.07
C ILE A 223 -1.56 15.09 7.82
N ARG A 224 -1.86 14.48 6.68
CA ARG A 224 -1.97 15.16 5.38
C ARG A 224 -3.27 15.97 5.29
N PRO A 225 -3.34 17.02 4.44
CA PRO A 225 -4.58 17.73 4.15
C PRO A 225 -5.71 16.81 3.69
N ASN A 226 -5.38 15.80 2.87
CA ASN A 226 -6.29 14.74 2.43
C ASN A 226 -5.78 13.36 2.91
N PRO A 227 -6.10 12.93 4.14
CA PRO A 227 -5.68 11.63 4.66
C PRO A 227 -6.23 10.44 3.87
N ASP A 228 -7.36 10.63 3.21
CA ASP A 228 -8.02 9.62 2.38
C ASP A 228 -7.39 9.50 0.98
N VAL A 229 -6.47 10.41 0.63
CA VAL A 229 -5.73 10.51 -0.64
C VAL A 229 -6.62 10.83 -1.84
N THR A 230 -7.73 10.11 -2.05
CA THR A 230 -8.66 10.32 -3.16
C THR A 230 -10.08 10.63 -2.65
N LEU A 231 -10.84 11.37 -3.45
CA LEU A 231 -12.26 11.64 -3.16
C LEU A 231 -13.07 10.33 -3.07
N ARG A 232 -12.71 9.33 -3.87
CA ARG A 232 -13.37 8.02 -3.86
C ARG A 232 -13.23 7.34 -2.51
N GLU A 233 -12.02 7.30 -1.94
CA GLU A 233 -11.80 6.73 -0.63
C GLU A 233 -12.43 7.57 0.48
N ARG A 234 -12.42 8.90 0.34
CA ARG A 234 -13.16 9.80 1.24
C ARG A 234 -14.64 9.41 1.31
N HIS A 235 -15.29 9.28 0.15
CA HIS A 235 -16.69 8.90 0.08
C HIS A 235 -16.95 7.52 0.67
N ARG A 236 -16.06 6.53 0.44
CA ARG A 236 -16.17 5.20 1.05
C ARG A 236 -16.14 5.22 2.58
N ARG A 237 -15.46 6.19 3.19
CA ARG A 237 -15.40 6.30 4.66
C ARG A 237 -16.61 6.99 5.28
N LEU A 238 -17.31 7.81 4.50
CA LEU A 238 -18.53 8.48 4.95
C LEU A 238 -19.72 7.51 4.98
N SER A 239 -20.56 7.61 6.01
CA SER A 239 -21.85 6.92 6.05
C SER A 239 -22.80 7.41 4.95
N PRO A 240 -23.84 6.65 4.58
CA PRO A 240 -24.81 7.09 3.55
C PRO A 240 -25.47 8.44 3.85
N ILE A 241 -25.66 8.79 5.14
CA ILE A 241 -26.22 10.08 5.55
C ILE A 241 -25.18 11.19 5.35
N GLU A 242 -23.92 10.96 5.74
CA GLU A 242 -22.84 11.93 5.55
C GLU A 242 -22.53 12.15 4.07
N GLN A 243 -22.55 11.10 3.24
CA GLN A 243 -22.39 11.24 1.79
C GLN A 243 -23.48 12.13 1.18
N ARG A 244 -24.76 11.92 1.55
CA ARG A 244 -25.88 12.76 1.06
C ARG A 244 -25.78 14.22 1.51
N ARG A 245 -25.14 14.47 2.66
CA ARG A 245 -24.93 15.82 3.21
C ARG A 245 -23.61 16.44 2.77
N SER A 246 -22.69 15.65 2.23
CA SER A 246 -21.37 16.11 1.83
C SER A 246 -21.50 17.00 0.61
N MET A 247 -20.96 18.22 0.72
CA MET A 247 -20.73 19.11 -0.42
C MET A 247 -19.33 18.91 -1.01
N GLU A 248 -18.59 17.87 -0.59
CA GLU A 248 -17.27 17.56 -1.14
C GLU A 248 -17.38 17.16 -2.63
N ASN A 249 -16.51 17.74 -3.45
CA ASN A 249 -16.33 17.44 -4.85
C ASN A 249 -14.83 17.46 -5.16
N GLU A 250 -14.43 17.05 -6.36
CA GLU A 250 -13.00 16.95 -6.70
C GLU A 250 -12.27 18.29 -6.50
N LYS A 251 -12.91 19.40 -6.87
CA LYS A 251 -12.32 20.73 -6.77
C LYS A 251 -12.01 21.12 -5.33
N ASN A 252 -12.96 20.97 -4.40
CA ASN A 252 -12.73 21.36 -3.01
C ASN A 252 -11.92 20.34 -2.21
N PHE A 253 -11.97 19.05 -2.58
CA PHE A 253 -11.17 18.01 -1.96
C PHE A 253 -9.69 18.16 -2.33
N TYR A 254 -9.35 18.14 -3.62
CA TYR A 254 -7.97 18.33 -4.07
C TYR A 254 -7.50 19.78 -3.89
N GLY A 255 -8.41 20.75 -3.73
CA GLY A 255 -8.08 22.12 -3.37
C GLY A 255 -7.48 22.31 -1.98
N ARG A 256 -7.49 21.28 -1.12
CA ARG A 256 -6.80 21.28 0.19
C ARG A 256 -5.31 20.99 0.09
N GLU A 257 -4.86 20.45 -1.03
CA GLU A 257 -3.44 20.17 -1.25
C GLU A 257 -2.62 21.46 -1.20
N ILE A 258 -1.37 21.33 -0.77
CA ILE A 258 -0.49 22.48 -0.68
C ILE A 258 -0.02 22.83 -2.11
N PRO A 259 -0.22 24.08 -2.57
CA PRO A 259 0.24 24.49 -3.89
C PRO A 259 1.72 24.17 -4.09
N ASN A 260 2.05 23.60 -5.25
CA ASN A 260 3.40 23.19 -5.65
C ASN A 260 4.03 22.03 -4.84
N LEU A 261 3.36 21.49 -3.82
CA LEU A 261 3.88 20.38 -3.01
C LEU A 261 2.94 19.16 -2.97
N GLY A 262 1.68 19.33 -3.36
CA GLY A 262 0.67 18.28 -3.38
C GLY A 262 0.13 17.94 -1.99
N ASN A 263 -0.34 16.70 -1.81
CA ASN A 263 -0.93 16.21 -0.57
C ASN A 263 0.15 15.79 0.46
N ILE A 264 0.85 16.77 1.01
CA ILE A 264 1.99 16.59 1.92
C ILE A 264 1.63 16.98 3.35
N ALA A 265 2.09 16.20 4.34
CA ALA A 265 1.94 16.55 5.75
C ALA A 265 2.94 17.64 6.19
N PRO A 266 2.60 18.53 7.13
CA PRO A 266 3.49 19.59 7.62
C PRO A 266 4.88 19.09 8.05
N GLU A 267 4.93 17.99 8.77
CA GLU A 267 6.19 17.40 9.23
C GLU A 267 7.02 16.82 8.07
N THR A 268 6.37 16.29 7.03
CA THR A 268 7.04 15.79 5.83
C THR A 268 7.75 16.94 5.08
N ILE A 269 7.16 18.15 5.04
CA ILE A 269 7.83 19.33 4.45
C ILE A 269 9.17 19.62 5.14
N LYS A 270 9.22 19.52 6.48
CA LYS A 270 10.46 19.70 7.24
C LYS A 270 11.50 18.64 6.87
N ILE A 271 11.08 17.37 6.77
CA ILE A 271 11.96 16.28 6.33
C ILE A 271 12.52 16.54 4.94
N LEU A 272 11.69 16.96 3.98
CA LEU A 272 12.14 17.24 2.61
C LEU A 272 13.23 18.31 2.58
N SER A 273 13.06 19.39 3.35
CA SER A 273 14.08 20.43 3.49
C SER A 273 15.38 19.84 4.05
N GLU A 274 15.29 19.03 5.11
CA GLU A 274 16.45 18.39 5.73
C GLU A 274 17.16 17.37 4.82
N LEU A 275 16.41 16.61 4.02
CA LEU A 275 16.97 15.66 3.05
C LEU A 275 17.71 16.41 1.94
N ASN A 276 17.14 17.48 1.38
CA ASN A 276 17.83 18.33 0.40
C ASN A 276 19.07 19.02 0.99
N GLN A 277 19.00 19.49 2.23
CA GLN A 277 20.17 20.01 2.95
C GLN A 277 21.26 18.94 3.12
N ALA A 278 20.88 17.69 3.43
CA ALA A 278 21.83 16.59 3.56
C ALA A 278 22.53 16.26 2.22
N LEU A 279 21.81 16.38 1.09
CA LEU A 279 22.40 16.22 -0.24
C LEU A 279 23.42 17.34 -0.56
N ASN A 280 23.26 18.52 0.03
CA ASN A 280 24.18 19.66 -0.06
C ASN A 280 24.59 19.99 -1.52
N LYS A 281 23.59 20.12 -2.40
CA LYS A 281 23.81 20.42 -3.83
C LYS A 281 23.88 21.92 -4.12
N GLY A 282 23.44 22.76 -3.20
CA GLY A 282 23.33 24.21 -3.37
C GLY A 282 21.93 24.66 -3.79
N ASP A 283 21.72 25.97 -3.82
CA ASP A 283 20.44 26.58 -4.12
C ASP A 283 19.97 26.24 -5.55
N TYR A 284 18.66 26.02 -5.71
CA TYR A 284 18.02 25.64 -6.98
C TYR A 284 18.47 24.27 -7.54
N LEU A 285 19.16 23.47 -6.74
CA LEU A 285 19.62 22.12 -7.08
C LEU A 285 19.00 21.05 -6.16
N GLU A 286 17.89 21.40 -5.48
CA GLU A 286 17.08 20.47 -4.73
C GLU A 286 16.68 19.29 -5.62
N CYS A 287 16.71 18.09 -5.06
CA CYS A 287 16.36 16.86 -5.77
C CYS A 287 15.02 16.28 -5.33
N ILE A 288 14.46 16.72 -4.20
CA ILE A 288 13.19 16.22 -3.67
C ILE A 288 12.23 17.40 -3.54
N HIS A 289 11.13 17.40 -4.30
CA HIS A 289 10.32 18.60 -4.50
C HIS A 289 8.92 18.56 -3.92
N HIS A 290 8.32 17.40 -3.73
CA HIS A 290 6.88 17.29 -3.44
C HIS A 290 6.54 16.09 -2.56
N ASN A 291 5.24 15.92 -2.28
CA ASN A 291 4.70 14.80 -1.52
C ASN A 291 5.22 13.46 -2.05
N ASP A 292 5.34 12.51 -1.13
CA ASP A 292 5.57 11.11 -1.42
C ASP A 292 4.34 10.45 -2.07
N ASP A 293 4.58 9.38 -2.80
CA ASP A 293 3.56 8.62 -3.53
C ASP A 293 2.50 8.05 -2.59
N ALA A 294 2.82 7.74 -1.33
CA ALA A 294 1.86 7.31 -0.30
C ALA A 294 0.65 8.25 -0.15
N GLY A 295 0.85 9.56 -0.35
CA GLY A 295 -0.20 10.57 -0.30
C GLY A 295 -0.74 11.01 -1.66
N SER A 296 -0.24 10.48 -2.77
CA SER A 296 -0.54 10.98 -4.12
C SER A 296 -1.84 10.41 -4.69
N PRO A 297 -2.81 11.25 -5.12
CA PRO A 297 -4.01 10.75 -5.80
C PRO A 297 -3.75 10.25 -7.23
N ALA A 298 -2.52 10.42 -7.73
CA ALA A 298 -2.11 10.03 -9.08
C ALA A 298 -1.04 8.92 -9.06
N SER A 299 -0.99 8.12 -8.00
CA SER A 299 -0.06 6.99 -7.87
C SER A 299 -0.26 5.97 -9.01
N ASP A 300 0.86 5.48 -9.54
CA ASP A 300 0.93 4.40 -10.52
C ASP A 300 1.85 3.30 -9.95
N PRO A 301 1.30 2.20 -9.42
CA PRO A 301 2.08 1.16 -8.74
C PRO A 301 3.13 0.51 -9.65
N THR A 302 2.86 0.43 -10.95
CA THR A 302 3.77 -0.19 -11.92
C THR A 302 5.10 0.57 -12.06
N ALA A 303 5.10 1.85 -11.69
CA ALA A 303 6.26 2.72 -11.76
C ALA A 303 6.94 2.90 -10.39
N ASN A 304 6.59 2.10 -9.38
CA ASN A 304 7.19 2.16 -8.03
C ASN A 304 8.44 1.28 -7.90
N TYR A 305 8.63 0.27 -8.76
CA TYR A 305 9.69 -0.72 -8.61
C TYR A 305 10.84 -0.55 -9.61
N PRO A 306 12.10 -0.76 -9.20
CA PRO A 306 12.52 -1.11 -7.84
C PRO A 306 12.42 0.08 -6.86
N ILE A 307 11.98 -0.20 -5.64
CA ILE A 307 12.02 0.75 -4.54
C ILE A 307 13.39 0.68 -3.89
N THR A 308 14.01 1.83 -3.63
CA THR A 308 15.20 1.92 -2.77
C THR A 308 14.80 2.36 -1.39
N ALA A 309 14.92 1.45 -0.44
CA ALA A 309 14.64 1.68 0.97
C ALA A 309 15.93 2.01 1.71
N LEU A 310 15.92 3.12 2.46
CA LEU A 310 16.96 3.48 3.42
C LEU A 310 16.36 3.35 4.83
N LEU A 311 17.06 2.60 5.68
CA LEU A 311 16.59 2.25 7.01
C LEU A 311 17.50 2.87 8.08
N PRO A 312 16.96 3.18 9.27
CA PRO A 312 17.80 3.45 10.42
C PRO A 312 18.50 2.16 10.86
N LYS A 313 19.37 2.23 11.86
CA LYS A 313 20.04 1.04 12.38
C LYS A 313 19.05 0.13 13.11
N LEU A 314 18.53 -0.86 12.41
CA LEU A 314 17.56 -1.83 12.93
C LEU A 314 18.22 -3.21 13.06
N LYS A 315 18.03 -3.83 14.22
CA LYS A 315 18.65 -5.13 14.51
C LYS A 315 18.16 -6.19 13.52
N GLY A 316 19.09 -6.75 12.74
CA GLY A 316 18.79 -7.84 11.81
C GLY A 316 18.27 -7.39 10.44
N LEU A 317 18.26 -6.07 10.16
CA LEU A 317 17.90 -5.54 8.85
C LEU A 317 19.06 -4.78 8.21
N PRO A 318 19.16 -4.75 6.86
CA PRO A 318 20.15 -3.96 6.16
C PRO A 318 19.81 -2.46 6.26
N GLU A 319 20.83 -1.61 6.15
CA GLU A 319 20.64 -0.15 6.11
C GLU A 319 20.10 0.34 4.76
N ILE A 320 20.35 -0.40 3.68
CA ILE A 320 19.85 -0.11 2.33
C ILE A 320 19.30 -1.41 1.73
N VAL A 321 18.07 -1.35 1.20
CA VAL A 321 17.38 -2.50 0.58
C VAL A 321 16.80 -2.09 -0.77
N LEU A 322 16.95 -2.95 -1.77
CA LEU A 322 16.18 -2.87 -3.02
C LEU A 322 14.98 -3.81 -2.92
N ILE A 323 13.83 -3.32 -3.38
CA ILE A 323 12.58 -4.05 -3.38
C ILE A 323 12.08 -4.05 -4.82
N ASP A 324 12.18 -5.18 -5.51
CA ASP A 324 11.92 -5.30 -6.94
C ASP A 324 10.45 -5.60 -7.27
N SER A 325 9.65 -5.99 -6.28
CA SER A 325 8.28 -6.44 -6.49
C SER A 325 7.33 -6.09 -5.34
N ALA A 326 6.03 -6.08 -5.63
CA ALA A 326 4.99 -5.89 -4.62
C ALA A 326 5.02 -6.98 -3.53
N LYS A 327 5.43 -8.21 -3.88
CA LYS A 327 5.62 -9.29 -2.91
C LYS A 327 6.76 -8.95 -1.95
N GLU A 328 7.91 -8.55 -2.47
CA GLU A 328 9.03 -8.12 -1.61
C GLU A 328 8.67 -6.88 -0.78
N PHE A 329 7.81 -6.00 -1.29
CA PHE A 329 7.35 -4.85 -0.53
C PHE A 329 6.47 -5.25 0.66
N VAL A 330 5.60 -6.25 0.48
CA VAL A 330 4.87 -6.88 1.59
C VAL A 330 5.84 -7.47 2.62
N ASP A 331 6.80 -8.27 2.17
CA ASP A 331 7.81 -8.90 3.02
C ASP A 331 8.62 -7.84 3.81
N PHE A 332 8.97 -6.72 3.15
CA PHE A 332 9.64 -5.57 3.76
C PHE A 332 8.77 -4.88 4.83
N ILE A 333 7.50 -4.62 4.50
CA ILE A 333 6.53 -4.00 5.42
C ILE A 333 6.40 -4.85 6.70
N GLU A 334 6.27 -6.17 6.57
CA GLU A 334 6.18 -7.08 7.71
C GLU A 334 7.44 -7.04 8.60
N ALA A 335 8.61 -6.86 8.01
CA ALA A 335 9.89 -6.78 8.72
C ALA A 335 10.04 -5.47 9.52
N ILE A 336 9.81 -4.31 8.90
CA ILE A 336 9.98 -3.01 9.58
C ILE A 336 8.96 -2.79 10.71
N LYS A 337 7.80 -3.44 10.63
CA LYS A 337 6.76 -3.40 11.66
C LYS A 337 7.18 -4.04 12.99
N GLN A 338 8.08 -5.02 12.95
CA GLN A 338 8.67 -5.59 14.17
C GLN A 338 9.52 -4.56 14.95
N HIS A 339 9.79 -3.41 14.33
CA HIS A 339 10.53 -2.29 14.90
C HIS A 339 9.65 -1.05 15.12
N GLU A 340 8.33 -1.23 15.30
CA GLU A 340 7.36 -0.19 15.68
C GLU A 340 7.16 0.95 14.65
N PHE A 341 7.55 0.74 13.39
CA PHE A 341 7.29 1.69 12.31
C PHE A 341 5.83 1.62 11.86
N ARG A 342 5.18 2.79 11.83
CA ARG A 342 3.86 3.00 11.23
C ARG A 342 3.99 3.08 9.72
N VAL A 343 3.33 2.17 9.03
CA VAL A 343 3.32 2.09 7.56
C VAL A 343 2.07 2.77 7.01
N GLU A 344 2.25 3.82 6.21
CA GLU A 344 1.19 4.43 5.40
C GLU A 344 1.16 3.76 4.03
N ALA A 345 -0.01 3.32 3.58
CA ALA A 345 -0.20 2.82 2.22
C ALA A 345 -1.15 3.69 1.43
N ASN A 346 -0.79 3.98 0.19
CA ASN A 346 -1.70 4.62 -0.76
C ASN A 346 -2.84 3.65 -1.12
N PRO A 347 -4.11 4.10 -1.18
CA PRO A 347 -5.23 3.26 -1.62
C PRO A 347 -5.16 2.78 -3.08
N LEU A 348 -4.25 3.34 -3.89
CA LEU A 348 -4.02 2.96 -5.28
C LEU A 348 -2.89 1.92 -5.44
N TRP A 349 -2.12 1.63 -4.39
CA TRP A 349 -1.09 0.56 -4.42
C TRP A 349 -1.71 -0.82 -4.55
N GLU A 350 -0.88 -1.84 -4.78
CA GLU A 350 -1.34 -3.23 -4.85
C GLU A 350 -2.10 -3.63 -3.59
N GLN A 351 -3.21 -4.37 -3.75
CA GLN A 351 -4.07 -4.77 -2.64
C GLN A 351 -3.30 -5.51 -1.55
N ALA A 352 -2.33 -6.36 -1.91
CA ALA A 352 -1.49 -7.08 -0.96
C ALA A 352 -0.64 -6.12 -0.09
N VAL A 353 -0.04 -5.09 -0.70
CA VAL A 353 0.73 -4.06 0.01
C VAL A 353 -0.17 -3.25 0.94
N GLN A 354 -1.37 -2.88 0.47
CA GLN A 354 -2.35 -2.18 1.31
C GLN A 354 -2.77 -3.01 2.50
N LEU A 355 -3.06 -4.30 2.29
CA LEU A 355 -3.41 -5.24 3.36
C LEU A 355 -2.25 -5.37 4.34
N ALA A 356 -1.04 -5.63 3.85
CA ALA A 356 0.16 -5.73 4.67
C ALA A 356 0.34 -4.48 5.51
N ALA A 357 0.20 -3.26 4.96
CA ALA A 357 0.26 -2.01 5.73
C ALA A 357 -0.84 -1.91 6.80
N LYS A 358 -2.09 -2.24 6.45
CA LYS A 358 -3.24 -2.23 7.39
C LYS A 358 -3.15 -3.29 8.49
N GLU A 359 -2.40 -4.37 8.28
CA GLU A 359 -2.23 -5.44 9.26
C GLU A 359 -1.49 -5.01 10.55
N ASP A 360 -0.88 -3.81 10.56
CA ASP A 360 -0.12 -3.27 11.71
C ASP A 360 -0.96 -3.14 12.98
N PHE A 361 -2.28 -3.07 12.79
CA PHE A 361 -3.20 -2.86 13.89
C PHE A 361 -3.39 -4.11 14.78
N TYR A 362 -3.09 -5.31 14.28
CA TYR A 362 -3.31 -6.56 15.03
C TYR A 362 -2.14 -6.96 15.95
N GLN A 363 -0.96 -6.36 15.77
CA GLN A 363 0.12 -6.45 16.77
C GLN A 363 -0.19 -5.58 18.00
N LYS A 364 -1.03 -4.54 17.86
CA LYS A 364 -1.84 -3.95 18.95
C LYS A 364 -3.02 -4.86 19.30
N ILE A 365 -2.76 -6.13 19.62
CA ILE A 365 -3.49 -6.70 20.75
C ILE A 365 -3.04 -5.86 21.93
N ILE A 366 -3.71 -4.73 22.10
CA ILE A 366 -3.76 -3.97 23.34
C ILE A 366 -3.89 -5.05 24.41
N ARG A 367 -3.04 -4.99 25.43
CA ARG A 367 -3.21 -5.82 26.62
C ARG A 367 -4.55 -5.45 27.28
N LEU A 368 -5.70 -5.71 26.66
CA LEU A 368 -7.03 -5.29 27.11
C LEU A 368 -7.36 -5.81 28.52
N GLU A 369 -6.55 -6.74 29.03
CA GLU A 369 -6.43 -7.09 30.45
C GLU A 369 -6.41 -5.87 31.39
N HIS A 370 -5.72 -4.77 31.05
CA HIS A 370 -5.69 -3.56 31.90
C HIS A 370 -6.91 -2.65 31.74
N LEU A 371 -7.70 -2.83 30.67
CA LEU A 371 -8.92 -2.06 30.40
C LEU A 371 -10.20 -2.77 30.89
N LYS A 372 -10.06 -3.96 31.51
CA LYS A 372 -11.18 -4.70 32.10
C LYS A 372 -12.02 -3.89 33.09
N ASN A 373 -11.41 -2.91 33.74
CA ASN A 373 -12.02 -2.16 34.84
C ASN A 373 -12.65 -0.83 34.41
N ASN A 374 -12.64 -0.47 33.12
CA ASN A 374 -13.22 0.81 32.65
C ASN A 374 -13.94 0.69 31.29
N PRO A 375 -15.24 0.33 31.30
CA PRO A 375 -16.03 0.06 30.10
C PRO A 375 -16.12 1.22 29.09
N GLU A 376 -16.13 2.47 29.58
CA GLU A 376 -16.30 3.64 28.70
C GLU A 376 -15.01 3.98 27.95
N ILE A 377 -13.85 3.83 28.61
CA ILE A 377 -12.53 3.94 27.96
C ILE A 377 -12.37 2.85 26.92
N LEU A 378 -12.81 1.62 27.23
CA LEU A 378 -12.77 0.51 26.30
C LEU A 378 -13.67 0.75 25.08
N LYS A 379 -14.88 1.26 25.28
CA LYS A 379 -15.83 1.57 24.18
C LYS A 379 -15.26 2.61 23.22
N ASN A 380 -14.65 3.67 23.73
CA ASN A 380 -13.97 4.68 22.90
C ASN A 380 -12.74 4.08 22.20
N SER A 381 -11.94 3.30 22.92
CA SER A 381 -10.78 2.61 22.35
C SER A 381 -11.19 1.65 21.23
N LEU A 382 -12.25 0.85 21.41
CA LEU A 382 -12.81 -0.05 20.40
C LEU A 382 -13.34 0.71 19.18
N ARG A 383 -14.02 1.83 19.39
CA ARG A 383 -14.48 2.68 18.28
C ARG A 383 -13.30 3.25 17.48
N ASP A 384 -12.26 3.72 18.15
CA ASP A 384 -11.05 4.23 17.49
C ASP A 384 -10.31 3.11 16.77
N ILE A 385 -10.25 1.92 17.38
CA ILE A 385 -9.72 0.68 16.79
C ILE A 385 -10.45 0.33 15.50
N PHE A 386 -11.78 0.28 15.53
CA PHE A 386 -12.61 -0.10 14.39
C PHE A 386 -12.53 0.94 13.27
N THR A 387 -12.56 2.24 13.62
CA THR A 387 -12.38 3.34 12.68
C THR A 387 -11.01 3.27 12.00
N ALA A 388 -9.95 2.96 12.76
CA ALA A 388 -8.59 2.84 12.25
C ALA A 388 -8.39 1.65 11.30
N ILE A 389 -9.15 0.56 11.45
CA ILE A 389 -9.12 -0.60 10.54
C ILE A 389 -10.15 -0.52 9.40
N GLY A 390 -10.76 0.66 9.19
CA GLY A 390 -11.67 0.92 8.08
C GLY A 390 -13.09 0.38 8.27
N ILE A 391 -13.44 -0.03 9.49
CA ILE A 391 -14.82 -0.32 9.87
C ILE A 391 -15.43 0.99 10.33
N THR A 392 -16.27 1.58 9.48
CA THR A 392 -17.00 2.82 9.80
C THR A 392 -18.50 2.60 9.94
N ASP A 393 -18.97 1.36 9.71
CA ASP A 393 -20.36 0.99 9.95
C ASP A 393 -20.66 1.07 11.45
N SER A 394 -21.46 2.07 11.82
CA SER A 394 -21.79 2.35 13.21
C SER A 394 -22.55 1.21 13.88
N THR A 395 -23.33 0.43 13.12
CA THR A 395 -24.08 -0.73 13.60
C THR A 395 -23.10 -1.85 13.94
N LEU A 396 -22.17 -2.11 13.03
CA LEU A 396 -21.12 -3.12 13.19
C LEU A 396 -20.17 -2.79 14.36
N ILE A 397 -19.74 -1.54 14.45
CA ILE A 397 -18.95 -1.03 15.59
C ILE A 397 -19.72 -1.27 16.88
N LYS A 398 -21.01 -0.94 16.91
CA LYS A 398 -21.86 -1.09 18.10
C LYS A 398 -22.04 -2.55 18.48
N GLU A 399 -22.32 -3.44 17.53
CA GLU A 399 -22.52 -4.87 17.75
C GLU A 399 -21.24 -5.54 18.24
N ILE A 400 -20.10 -5.31 17.59
CA ILE A 400 -18.82 -5.89 18.02
C ILE A 400 -18.43 -5.35 19.40
N THR A 401 -18.57 -4.04 19.62
CA THR A 401 -18.28 -3.42 20.92
C THR A 401 -19.17 -4.01 22.01
N TYR A 402 -20.44 -4.24 21.71
CA TYR A 402 -21.39 -4.85 22.65
C TYR A 402 -21.00 -6.29 23.00
N VAL A 403 -20.65 -7.13 22.02
CA VAL A 403 -20.19 -8.51 22.26
C VAL A 403 -18.91 -8.52 23.09
N VAL A 404 -17.96 -7.62 22.84
CA VAL A 404 -16.74 -7.48 23.66
C VAL A 404 -17.07 -7.11 25.11
N LEU A 405 -17.97 -6.16 25.32
CA LEU A 405 -18.38 -5.76 26.66
C LEU A 405 -19.10 -6.89 27.40
N LEU A 406 -19.91 -7.69 26.69
CA LEU A 406 -20.60 -8.84 27.25
C LEU A 406 -19.64 -9.98 27.64
N THR A 407 -18.70 -10.36 26.77
CA THR A 407 -17.72 -11.41 27.10
C THR A 407 -16.90 -11.05 28.34
N MET A 408 -16.60 -9.76 28.52
CA MET A 408 -15.97 -9.24 29.72
C MET A 408 -16.87 -9.29 30.95
N LYS A 409 -18.13 -8.86 30.84
CA LYS A 409 -19.11 -8.94 31.94
C LYS A 409 -19.29 -10.36 32.45
N HIS A 410 -19.18 -11.35 31.57
CA HIS A 410 -19.33 -12.77 31.87
C HIS A 410 -18.01 -13.50 32.17
N ASN A 411 -16.88 -12.78 32.33
CA ASN A 411 -15.56 -13.34 32.67
C ASN A 411 -15.04 -14.45 31.74
N ILE A 412 -15.43 -14.44 30.46
CA ILE A 412 -14.91 -15.45 29.52
C ILE A 412 -13.48 -15.08 29.16
N HIS A 413 -12.56 -16.04 29.30
CA HIS A 413 -11.13 -15.87 29.05
C HIS A 413 -10.78 -15.93 27.56
N ILE A 414 -11.50 -15.17 26.73
CA ILE A 414 -11.18 -15.07 25.31
C ILE A 414 -9.93 -14.21 25.17
N GLN A 415 -8.85 -14.79 24.63
CA GLN A 415 -7.72 -13.98 24.18
C GLN A 415 -8.20 -13.06 23.07
N PHE A 416 -8.19 -11.76 23.32
CA PHE A 416 -8.66 -10.76 22.37
C PHE A 416 -8.04 -10.90 20.98
N LYS A 417 -6.80 -11.37 20.90
CA LYS A 417 -6.13 -11.77 19.65
C LYS A 417 -6.98 -12.68 18.76
N ASP A 418 -7.59 -13.70 19.35
CA ASP A 418 -8.34 -14.70 18.61
C ASP A 418 -9.74 -14.21 18.24
N PHE A 419 -10.35 -13.38 19.10
CA PHE A 419 -11.56 -12.63 18.79
C PHE A 419 -11.37 -11.70 17.60
N PHE A 420 -10.32 -10.88 17.60
CA PHE A 420 -10.00 -9.97 16.51
C PHE A 420 -9.54 -10.71 15.23
N LYS A 421 -8.91 -11.88 15.36
CA LYS A 421 -8.58 -12.75 14.23
C LYS A 421 -9.84 -13.34 13.57
N SER A 422 -10.83 -13.72 14.37
CA SER A 422 -12.16 -14.16 13.89
C SER A 422 -12.85 -13.04 13.11
N ILE A 423 -12.89 -11.87 13.73
CA ILE A 423 -13.38 -10.63 13.14
C ILE A 423 -12.67 -10.34 11.82
N LYS A 424 -11.34 -10.45 11.75
CA LYS A 424 -10.56 -10.29 10.51
C LYS A 424 -10.99 -11.29 9.42
N SER A 425 -11.25 -12.55 9.77
CA SER A 425 -11.75 -13.56 8.82
C SER A 425 -13.12 -13.21 8.23
N CYS A 426 -13.97 -12.49 8.97
CA CYS A 426 -15.34 -12.13 8.55
C CYS A 426 -15.43 -10.75 7.87
N LEU A 427 -14.74 -9.76 8.45
CA LEU A 427 -14.83 -8.34 8.11
C LEU A 427 -14.30 -7.99 6.73
N LEU A 428 -13.34 -8.76 6.23
CA LEU A 428 -12.75 -8.50 4.92
C LEU A 428 -13.66 -8.94 3.77
N ILE A 429 -14.82 -9.54 4.05
CA ILE A 429 -15.66 -10.21 3.06
C ILE A 429 -17.11 -9.72 3.12
N ASN A 430 -17.77 -9.68 4.29
CA ASN A 430 -19.20 -9.34 4.35
C ASN A 430 -19.71 -8.82 5.71
N SER A 431 -20.34 -7.63 5.73
CA SER A 431 -20.90 -7.02 6.96
C SER A 431 -22.11 -7.78 7.54
N VAL A 432 -22.95 -8.41 6.69
CA VAL A 432 -24.11 -9.20 7.13
C VAL A 432 -23.66 -10.42 7.94
N LEU A 433 -22.59 -11.08 7.50
CA LEU A 433 -22.03 -12.25 8.17
C LEU A 433 -21.49 -11.90 9.56
N VAL A 434 -20.90 -10.71 9.71
CA VAL A 434 -20.39 -10.25 11.01
C VAL A 434 -21.53 -9.95 11.98
N SER A 435 -22.60 -9.30 11.52
CA SER A 435 -23.79 -9.06 12.35
C SER A 435 -24.46 -10.36 12.79
N GLN A 436 -24.58 -11.34 11.89
CA GLN A 436 -25.10 -12.67 12.22
C GLN A 436 -24.24 -13.39 13.27
N TRP A 437 -22.91 -13.31 13.11
CA TRP A 437 -21.97 -13.89 14.07
C TRP A 437 -22.06 -13.20 15.45
N CYS A 438 -22.14 -11.88 15.48
CA CYS A 438 -22.31 -11.13 16.73
C CYS A 438 -23.63 -11.50 17.44
N ASN A 439 -24.71 -11.68 16.69
CA ASN A 439 -26.00 -12.10 17.23
C ASN A 439 -25.95 -13.51 17.81
N VAL A 440 -25.29 -14.46 17.13
CA VAL A 440 -25.07 -15.82 17.66
C VAL A 440 -24.30 -15.76 18.98
N LEU A 441 -23.21 -15.00 19.05
CA LEU A 441 -22.41 -14.87 20.27
C LEU A 441 -23.20 -14.24 21.41
N ASP A 442 -23.93 -13.16 21.17
CA ASP A 442 -24.80 -12.51 22.16
C ASP A 442 -25.87 -13.49 22.71
N LYS A 443 -26.50 -14.25 21.81
CA LYS A 443 -27.52 -15.23 22.22
C LYS A 443 -26.93 -16.36 23.05
N LEU A 444 -25.77 -16.88 22.70
CA LEU A 444 -25.08 -17.92 23.49
C LEU A 444 -24.56 -17.39 24.83
N LEU A 445 -24.08 -16.15 24.85
CA LEU A 445 -23.62 -15.45 26.06
C LEU A 445 -24.75 -15.24 27.07
N SER A 446 -25.87 -14.68 26.62
CA SER A 446 -27.03 -14.40 27.48
C SER A 446 -27.63 -15.66 28.12
N LYS A 447 -27.34 -16.83 27.53
CA LYS A 447 -27.77 -18.16 28.01
C LYS A 447 -26.71 -18.91 28.83
N GLY A 448 -25.50 -18.36 28.95
CA GLY A 448 -24.37 -19.04 29.60
C GLY A 448 -23.87 -20.27 28.84
N LEU A 449 -24.12 -20.36 27.54
CA LEU A 449 -23.70 -21.48 26.68
C LEU A 449 -22.39 -21.21 25.94
N LEU A 450 -21.94 -19.95 25.87
CA LEU A 450 -20.67 -19.61 25.25
C LEU A 450 -19.50 -20.02 26.17
N THR A 451 -18.79 -21.08 25.78
CA THR A 451 -17.52 -21.50 26.39
C THR A 451 -16.38 -21.33 25.40
N ASP A 452 -15.13 -21.44 25.86
CA ASP A 452 -13.95 -21.29 24.99
C ASP A 452 -14.01 -22.27 23.80
N ASP A 453 -14.36 -23.54 24.04
CA ASP A 453 -14.49 -24.56 22.99
C ASP A 453 -15.56 -24.20 21.96
N VAL A 454 -16.76 -23.82 22.43
CA VAL A 454 -17.87 -23.38 21.57
C VAL A 454 -17.48 -22.14 20.75
N PHE A 455 -16.77 -21.20 21.36
CA PHE A 455 -16.30 -20.00 20.68
C PHE A 455 -15.33 -20.34 19.53
N PHE A 456 -14.34 -21.18 19.79
CA PHE A 456 -13.38 -21.60 18.77
C PHE A 456 -14.01 -22.44 17.66
N GLN A 457 -14.99 -23.27 17.99
CA GLN A 457 -15.73 -24.07 17.02
C GLN A 457 -16.55 -23.19 16.08
N ILE A 458 -17.30 -22.22 16.63
CA ILE A 458 -18.03 -21.24 15.82
C ILE A 458 -17.08 -20.41 14.97
N GLN A 459 -15.93 -19.97 15.50
CA GLN A 459 -14.91 -19.26 14.74
C GLN A 459 -14.42 -20.07 13.53
N TRP A 460 -14.22 -21.37 13.70
CA TRP A 460 -13.83 -22.25 12.60
C TRP A 460 -14.92 -22.31 11.52
N LEU A 461 -16.18 -22.55 11.92
CA LEU A 461 -17.34 -22.62 11.01
C LEU A 461 -17.51 -21.33 10.20
N VAL A 462 -17.41 -20.19 10.87
CA VAL A 462 -17.44 -18.86 10.28
C VAL A 462 -16.33 -18.69 9.24
N THR A 463 -15.13 -19.17 9.54
CA THR A 463 -13.99 -19.10 8.61
C THR A 463 -14.21 -19.97 7.37
N GLN A 464 -14.85 -21.14 7.52
CA GLN A 464 -15.19 -21.99 6.37
C GLN A 464 -16.31 -21.36 5.53
N LEU A 465 -17.34 -20.80 6.15
CA LEU A 465 -18.54 -20.29 5.47
C LEU A 465 -18.45 -18.80 5.08
N LYS A 466 -17.27 -18.20 5.16
CA LYS A 466 -17.07 -16.76 4.94
C LYS A 466 -17.56 -16.24 3.58
N GLU A 467 -17.60 -17.09 2.55
CA GLU A 467 -18.13 -16.78 1.21
C GLU A 467 -19.57 -17.32 0.98
N ASP A 468 -20.12 -18.11 1.92
CA ASP A 468 -21.46 -18.73 1.85
C ASP A 468 -22.41 -18.10 2.87
N ILE A 469 -22.74 -16.82 2.63
CA ILE A 469 -23.67 -16.05 3.47
C ILE A 469 -25.00 -16.81 3.67
N PRO A 470 -25.62 -17.41 2.63
CA PRO A 470 -26.86 -18.16 2.82
C PRO A 470 -26.70 -19.42 3.70
N GLY A 471 -25.57 -20.11 3.63
CA GLY A 471 -25.25 -21.24 4.52
C GLY A 471 -25.04 -20.79 5.96
N PHE A 472 -24.27 -19.73 6.15
CA PHE A 472 -24.04 -19.17 7.48
C PHE A 472 -25.32 -18.62 8.12
N SER A 473 -26.21 -18.03 7.32
CA SER A 473 -27.52 -17.55 7.77
C SER A 473 -28.39 -18.68 8.32
N GLU A 474 -28.39 -19.84 7.65
CA GLU A 474 -29.13 -21.03 8.08
C GLU A 474 -28.57 -21.55 9.42
N LEU A 475 -27.26 -21.76 9.49
CA LEU A 475 -26.58 -22.19 10.71
C LEU A 475 -26.85 -21.23 11.88
N SER A 476 -26.72 -19.92 11.65
CA SER A 476 -26.95 -18.89 12.66
C SER A 476 -28.39 -18.92 13.17
N ALA A 477 -29.36 -19.04 12.27
CA ALA A 477 -30.76 -19.14 12.64
C ALA A 477 -31.05 -20.40 13.48
N THR A 478 -30.42 -21.54 13.14
CA THR A 478 -30.53 -22.76 13.92
C THR A 478 -29.95 -22.61 15.33
N ILE A 479 -28.75 -22.03 15.45
CA ILE A 479 -28.11 -21.80 16.76
C ILE A 479 -28.91 -20.82 17.63
N ILE A 480 -29.44 -19.74 17.04
CA ILE A 480 -30.23 -18.74 17.78
C ILE A 480 -31.54 -19.33 18.30
N ASN A 481 -32.22 -20.13 17.48
CA ASN A 481 -33.49 -20.76 17.79
C ASN A 481 -33.34 -22.10 18.52
N PHE A 482 -32.13 -22.48 18.90
CA PHE A 482 -31.80 -23.78 19.48
C PHE A 482 -32.60 -24.14 20.74
N GLU A 483 -33.08 -23.15 21.51
CA GLU A 483 -33.93 -23.39 22.69
C GLU A 483 -35.41 -23.68 22.37
N ASN A 484 -35.87 -23.39 21.14
CA ASN A 484 -37.22 -23.77 20.73
C ASN A 484 -37.35 -25.29 20.51
N PHE A 485 -36.28 -26.05 20.76
CA PHE A 485 -36.18 -27.49 20.55
C PHE A 485 -36.29 -28.35 21.82
N GLU A 486 -36.62 -27.80 23.00
CA GLU A 486 -37.29 -28.45 24.15
C GLU A 486 -36.91 -27.81 25.51
N SER A 487 -37.81 -27.98 26.48
CA SER A 487 -37.71 -27.57 27.89
C SER A 487 -36.64 -28.33 28.69
N LEU A 488 -35.37 -28.10 28.38
CA LEU A 488 -34.25 -28.86 28.96
C LEU A 488 -33.53 -28.11 30.08
N GLN A 489 -32.90 -28.88 30.99
CA GLN A 489 -31.96 -28.34 31.96
C GLN A 489 -30.65 -27.90 31.28
N GLN A 490 -30.01 -26.86 31.82
CA GLN A 490 -28.86 -26.16 31.23
C GLN A 490 -27.67 -27.04 30.81
N CYS A 491 -27.43 -28.18 31.50
CA CYS A 491 -26.34 -29.11 31.16
C CYS A 491 -26.60 -29.88 29.86
N GLN A 492 -27.82 -30.36 29.64
CA GLN A 492 -28.24 -31.07 28.42
C GLN A 492 -28.23 -30.13 27.20
N THR A 493 -28.53 -28.85 27.42
CA THR A 493 -28.48 -27.82 26.38
C THR A 493 -27.06 -27.60 25.82
N LYS A 494 -26.02 -27.78 26.64
CA LYS A 494 -24.63 -27.57 26.22
C LYS A 494 -24.10 -28.72 25.35
N GLU A 495 -24.37 -29.96 25.75
CA GLU A 495 -23.98 -31.15 24.97
C GLU A 495 -24.64 -31.14 23.60
N ARG A 496 -25.94 -30.87 23.55
CA ARG A 496 -26.67 -30.78 22.28
C ARG A 496 -26.19 -29.62 21.37
N LEU A 497 -25.73 -28.50 21.95
CA LEU A 497 -25.14 -27.43 21.15
C LEU A 497 -23.85 -27.91 20.47
N ASN A 498 -23.00 -28.66 21.18
CA ASN A 498 -21.80 -29.23 20.60
C ASN A 498 -22.12 -30.23 19.48
N GLU A 499 -23.14 -31.08 19.66
CA GLU A 499 -23.62 -31.99 18.62
C GLU A 499 -24.09 -31.26 17.37
N LEU A 500 -24.86 -30.17 17.52
CA LEU A 500 -25.29 -29.33 16.41
C LEU A 500 -24.10 -28.73 15.65
N LEU A 501 -23.11 -28.21 16.38
CA LEU A 501 -21.92 -27.61 15.78
C LEU A 501 -21.09 -28.68 15.05
N SER A 502 -20.87 -29.85 15.65
CA SER A 502 -20.20 -30.98 14.99
C SER A 502 -20.96 -31.47 13.76
N LEU A 503 -22.30 -31.53 13.81
CA LEU A 503 -23.11 -31.83 12.63
C LEU A 503 -22.85 -30.79 11.52
N ALA A 504 -22.87 -29.50 11.85
CA ALA A 504 -22.57 -28.44 10.89
C ALA A 504 -21.20 -28.63 10.24
N GLU A 505 -20.16 -29.00 11.00
CA GLU A 505 -18.82 -29.29 10.46
C GLU A 505 -18.86 -30.40 9.41
N THR A 506 -19.58 -31.50 9.67
CA THR A 506 -19.69 -32.63 8.75
C THR A 506 -20.55 -32.38 7.51
N CYS A 507 -21.34 -31.29 7.54
CA CYS A 507 -22.19 -30.85 6.43
C CYS A 507 -21.52 -29.78 5.57
N ILE A 508 -20.30 -29.34 5.89
CA ILE A 508 -19.57 -28.36 5.09
C ILE A 508 -18.70 -29.07 4.05
N HIS A 509 -18.92 -28.71 2.79
CA HIS A 509 -18.13 -29.17 1.64
C HIS A 509 -17.81 -27.98 0.74
N ASP A 510 -16.56 -27.87 0.29
CA ASP A 510 -16.07 -26.77 -0.55
C ASP A 510 -16.43 -25.36 -0.03
N ASN A 511 -16.28 -25.15 1.28
CA ASN A 511 -16.58 -23.88 1.96
C ASN A 511 -18.07 -23.48 1.91
N LYS A 512 -18.98 -24.42 1.64
CA LYS A 512 -20.43 -24.22 1.64
C LYS A 512 -21.13 -25.20 2.56
N LEU A 513 -22.23 -24.76 3.17
CA LEU A 513 -23.07 -25.62 3.99
C LEU A 513 -24.05 -26.39 3.09
N ASP A 514 -23.98 -27.72 3.11
CA ASP A 514 -25.03 -28.56 2.56
C ASP A 514 -26.28 -28.48 3.45
N LYS A 515 -27.17 -27.54 3.11
CA LYS A 515 -28.36 -27.24 3.89
C LYS A 515 -29.35 -28.40 3.94
N ILE A 516 -29.38 -29.26 2.92
CA ILE A 516 -30.30 -30.39 2.86
C ILE A 516 -29.84 -31.44 3.86
N LYS A 517 -28.56 -31.82 3.79
CA LYS A 517 -27.94 -32.76 4.72
C LYS A 517 -27.97 -32.23 6.15
N PHE A 518 -27.70 -30.94 6.34
CA PHE A 518 -27.73 -30.29 7.65
C PHE A 518 -29.12 -30.32 8.28
N LYS A 519 -30.18 -29.97 7.53
CA LYS A 519 -31.57 -30.06 8.01
C LYS A 519 -32.01 -31.49 8.29
N ALA A 520 -31.63 -32.43 7.43
CA ALA A 520 -31.92 -33.85 7.65
C ALA A 520 -31.27 -34.36 8.94
N GLY A 521 -30.00 -34.04 9.17
CA GLY A 521 -29.28 -34.41 10.39
C GLY A 521 -29.85 -33.77 11.65
N ILE A 522 -30.30 -32.51 11.59
CA ILE A 522 -31.01 -31.87 12.70
C ILE A 522 -32.29 -32.66 13.03
N ASN A 523 -33.10 -32.98 12.02
CA ASN A 523 -34.33 -33.73 12.22
C ASN A 523 -34.07 -35.14 12.76
N GLU A 524 -33.02 -35.82 12.31
CA GLU A 524 -32.64 -37.15 12.79
C GLU A 524 -32.12 -37.13 14.23
N GLY A 525 -31.32 -36.12 14.59
CA GLY A 525 -30.85 -35.90 15.97
C GLY A 525 -32.00 -35.53 16.93
N LEU A 526 -32.96 -34.72 16.47
CA LEU A 526 -34.19 -34.42 17.22
C LEU A 526 -35.12 -35.63 17.36
N LEU A 527 -35.17 -36.51 16.36
CA LEU A 527 -35.96 -37.75 16.39
C LEU A 527 -35.38 -38.82 17.32
N LYS A 528 -34.06 -38.86 17.54
CA LYS A 528 -33.45 -39.81 18.50
C LYS A 528 -33.91 -39.60 19.94
N LEU A 529 -34.31 -38.38 20.32
CA LEU A 529 -34.69 -38.04 21.70
C LEU A 529 -36.19 -38.22 22.03
N SER A 530 -37.07 -38.27 21.02
CA SER A 530 -38.46 -38.67 21.25
C SER A 530 -38.59 -40.15 21.63
N LEU A 531 -37.60 -40.97 21.23
CA LEU A 531 -37.53 -42.40 21.53
C LEU A 531 -36.93 -42.70 22.91
N GLU A 532 -35.89 -41.96 23.34
CA GLU A 532 -35.29 -42.18 24.68
C GLU A 532 -36.20 -41.73 25.82
N THR A 533 -37.01 -40.67 25.63
CA THR A 533 -38.02 -40.25 26.63
C THR A 533 -39.22 -41.20 26.72
N THR A 534 -39.52 -41.98 25.67
CA THR A 534 -40.57 -43.00 25.71
C THR A 534 -40.10 -44.34 26.30
N GLU A 535 -38.81 -44.68 26.21
CA GLU A 535 -38.25 -45.86 26.88
C GLU A 535 -38.13 -45.68 28.41
N GLU A 536 -37.82 -44.49 28.93
CA GLU A 536 -37.84 -44.24 30.39
C GLU A 536 -39.26 -44.24 30.99
N LEU A 537 -40.26 -43.77 30.23
CA LEU A 537 -41.67 -43.82 30.65
C LEU A 537 -42.25 -45.25 30.65
N THR A 538 -41.78 -46.11 29.75
CA THR A 538 -42.19 -47.54 29.73
C THR A 538 -41.45 -48.37 30.78
N ALA A 539 -40.18 -48.06 31.07
CA ALA A 539 -39.44 -48.68 32.17
C ALA A 539 -40.01 -48.32 33.57
N SER A 540 -40.51 -47.09 33.75
CA SER A 540 -41.16 -46.69 35.02
C SER A 540 -42.56 -47.30 35.21
N MET A 541 -43.27 -47.67 34.14
CA MET A 541 -44.58 -48.33 34.24
C MET A 541 -44.48 -49.84 34.49
N LEU A 542 -43.41 -50.50 34.03
CA LEU A 542 -43.16 -51.92 34.27
C LEU A 542 -42.63 -52.24 35.68
N PHE A 543 -42.23 -51.24 36.46
CA PHE A 543 -41.84 -51.41 37.88
C PHE A 543 -42.98 -51.14 38.88
N LYS A 544 -44.21 -50.88 38.39
CA LYS A 544 -45.42 -50.65 39.21
C LYS A 544 -46.59 -51.60 38.90
N LEU A 545 -46.33 -52.70 38.22
CA LEU A 545 -47.15 -53.91 38.17
C LEU A 545 -46.34 -55.04 38.80
#